data_AF-A0A924XTL6-F1
#
_entry.id   AF-A0A924XTL6-F1
#
_cell.length_a   1.000
_cell.length_b   1.000
_cell.length_c   1.000
_cell.angle_alpha   90.00
_cell.angle_beta   90.00
_cell.angle_gamma   90.00
#
_symmetry.space_group_name_H-M   'P 1'
#
loop_
_entity.id
_entity.type
_entity.pdbx_description
1 polymer ?
#
loop_
_entity_poly.entity_id
_entity_poly.type
_entity_poly.pdbx_seq_one_letter_code
_entity_poly.pdbx_strand_id
1 'polypeptide(L)' 'RVPAPQVAPQQRRGYLRAGAWICGEPALDPEFNTADFFLLLPLERLAPRHARHFFGEVLRVG' A
#
# COMPACT_ATOMS: atom_id res chain seq x y z
N ARG A 1 18.43 -6.13 22.54
CA ARG A 1 18.66 -6.51 21.13
C ARG A 1 17.37 -6.22 20.37
N VAL A 2 17.32 -5.15 19.58
CA VAL A 2 16.14 -4.83 18.75
C VAL A 2 16.07 -5.89 17.65
N PRO A 3 14.93 -6.60 17.48
CA PRO A 3 14.80 -7.56 16.39
C PRO A 3 14.97 -6.84 15.05
N ALA A 4 15.62 -7.50 14.08
CA ALA A 4 15.70 -6.98 12.72
C ALA A 4 14.27 -6.71 12.19
N PRO A 5 14.04 -5.65 11.39
CA PRO A 5 12.71 -5.35 10.89
C PRO A 5 12.22 -6.57 10.10
N GLN A 6 11.23 -7.27 10.65
CA GLN A 6 10.55 -8.34 9.92
C GLN A 6 9.81 -7.65 8.77
N VAL A 7 10.41 -7.71 7.58
CA VAL A 7 9.80 -7.22 6.35
C VAL A 7 8.45 -7.92 6.22
N ALA A 8 7.38 -7.16 6.48
CA ALA A 8 6.04 -7.71 6.61
C ALA A 8 5.65 -8.51 5.35
N PRO A 9 4.97 -9.64 5.55
CA PRO A 9 4.65 -10.60 4.50
C PRO A 9 3.73 -9.94 3.48
N GLN A 10 4.14 -9.98 2.20
CA GLN A 10 3.36 -9.93 0.94
C GLN A 10 2.28 -8.83 0.73
N GLN A 11 1.49 -8.48 1.75
CA GLN A 11 0.37 -7.53 1.75
C GLN A 11 0.78 -6.11 1.35
N ARG A 12 1.95 -5.63 1.79
CA ARG A 12 2.43 -4.27 1.43
C ARG A 12 2.88 -4.15 -0.03
N ARG A 13 3.24 -5.27 -0.68
CA ARG A 13 3.71 -5.24 -2.08
C ARG A 13 2.60 -4.86 -3.05
N GLY A 14 1.34 -5.11 -2.73
CA GLY A 14 0.20 -4.79 -3.58
C GLY A 14 0.13 -3.29 -3.90
N TYR A 15 0.12 -2.45 -2.88
CA TYR A 15 0.03 -0.99 -3.02
C TYR A 15 1.26 -0.38 -3.72
N LEU A 16 2.46 -0.87 -3.39
CA LEU A 16 3.68 -0.41 -4.06
C LEU A 16 3.68 -0.80 -5.55
N ARG A 17 3.23 -2.01 -5.88
CA ARG A 17 3.05 -2.45 -7.28
C ARG A 17 1.92 -1.71 -7.99
N ALA A 18 0.92 -1.22 -7.26
CA ALA A 18 -0.15 -0.39 -7.78
C ALA A 18 0.33 1.03 -8.09
N GLY A 19 1.42 1.50 -7.49
CA GLY A 19 2.05 2.80 -7.77
C GLY A 19 2.24 3.70 -6.55
N ALA A 20 1.92 3.20 -5.35
CA ALA A 20 1.93 4.00 -4.12
C ALA A 20 3.34 4.33 -3.64
N TRP A 21 3.46 5.42 -2.88
CA TRP A 21 4.66 5.86 -2.18
C TRP A 21 4.54 5.63 -0.69
N ILE A 22 5.68 5.37 -0.05
CA ILE A 22 5.80 5.44 1.41
C ILE A 22 6.09 6.89 1.78
N CYS A 23 5.30 7.44 2.68
CA CYS A 23 5.33 8.87 3.01
C CYS A 23 5.91 9.16 4.40
N GLY A 24 6.54 8.18 5.05
CA GLY A 24 7.18 8.39 6.33
C GLY A 24 7.66 7.10 7.00
N GLU A 25 8.14 7.27 8.23
CA GLU A 25 8.47 6.16 9.13
C GLU A 25 7.21 5.38 9.52
N PRO A 26 7.34 4.09 9.87
CA PRO A 26 6.21 3.32 10.32
C PRO A 26 5.69 3.82 11.68
N ALA A 27 4.38 3.93 11.82
CA ALA A 27 3.72 4.18 13.08
C ALA A 27 3.58 2.86 13.86
N LEU A 28 4.13 2.82 15.08
CA LEU A 28 3.95 1.69 15.99
C LEU A 28 2.58 1.81 16.67
N ASP A 29 1.79 0.75 16.59
CA ASP A 29 0.58 0.57 17.37
C ASP A 29 0.88 -0.39 18.55
N PRO A 30 0.98 0.10 19.79
CA PRO A 30 1.30 -0.73 20.95
C PRO A 30 0.18 -1.69 21.35
N GLU A 31 -1.08 -1.36 21.04
CA GLU A 31 -2.24 -2.18 21.43
C GLU A 31 -2.26 -3.48 20.62
N PHE A 32 -1.86 -3.40 19.35
CA PHE A 32 -1.85 -4.54 18.43
C PHE A 32 -0.46 -5.12 18.18
N ASN A 33 0.60 -4.48 18.70
CA ASN A 33 2.00 -4.83 18.44
C ASN A 33 2.30 -4.88 16.93
N THR A 34 1.76 -3.91 16.19
CA THR A 34 1.90 -3.79 14.74
C THR A 34 2.57 -2.47 14.36
N ALA A 35 3.12 -2.43 13.15
CA ALA A 35 3.70 -1.22 12.59
C ALA A 35 3.11 -0.96 11.21
N ASP A 36 2.53 0.23 11.01
CA ASP A 36 1.86 0.61 9.78
C ASP A 36 2.59 1.72 9.06
N PHE A 37 2.53 1.70 7.72
CA PHE A 37 3.14 2.73 6.88
C PHE A 37 2.06 3.63 6.32
N PHE A 38 2.29 4.94 6.37
CA PHE A 38 1.49 5.89 5.62
C PHE A 38 1.83 5.79 4.13
N LEU A 39 0.84 5.44 3.30
CA LEU A 39 0.98 5.28 1.86
C LEU A 39 0.15 6.31 1.09
N LEU A 40 0.72 6.89 0.04
CA LEU A 40 0.00 7.76 -0.91
C LEU A 40 -0.02 7.11 -2.29
N LEU A 41 -1.20 6.95 -2.89
CA LEU A 41 -1.37 6.42 -4.25
C LEU A 41 -1.98 7.48 -5.17
N PRO A 42 -1.15 8.25 -5.91
CA PRO A 42 -1.66 9.14 -6.95
C PRO A 42 -2.38 8.34 -8.03
N LEU A 43 -3.60 8.76 -8.41
CA LEU A 43 -4.39 8.02 -9.40
C LEU A 43 -3.73 7.96 -10.78
N GLU A 44 -2.97 8.99 -11.15
CA GLU A 44 -2.15 9.02 -12.37
C GLU A 44 -1.07 7.92 -12.41
N ARG A 45 -0.66 7.41 -11.25
CA ARG A 45 0.33 6.32 -11.11
C ARG A 45 -0.33 4.97 -10.94
N LEU A 46 -1.66 4.93 -10.83
CA LEU A 46 -2.37 3.69 -10.62
C LEU A 46 -2.19 2.79 -11.83
N ALA A 47 -1.47 1.70 -11.65
CA ALA A 47 -1.22 0.75 -12.72
C ALA A 47 -2.56 0.21 -13.27
N PRO A 48 -2.80 0.23 -14.59
CA PRO A 48 -4.09 -0.14 -15.19
C PRO A 48 -4.60 -1.53 -14.78
N ARG A 49 -3.67 -2.48 -14.61
CA ARG A 49 -3.98 -3.84 -14.13
C ARG A 49 -4.61 -3.88 -12.73
N HIS A 50 -4.29 -2.91 -11.88
CA HIS A 50 -4.84 -2.80 -10.52
C HIS A 50 -6.03 -1.86 -10.45
N ALA A 51 -6.23 -0.98 -11.44
CA ALA A 51 -7.36 -0.05 -11.50
C ALA A 51 -8.71 -0.78 -11.41
N ARG A 52 -8.82 -1.98 -12.01
CA ARG A 52 -10.02 -2.84 -11.90
C ARG A 52 -10.40 -3.22 -10.46
N HIS A 53 -9.42 -3.37 -9.56
CA HIS A 53 -9.70 -3.70 -8.16
C HIS A 53 -10.24 -2.49 -7.37
N PHE A 54 -9.84 -1.28 -7.74
CA PHE A 54 -10.27 -0.05 -7.07
C PHE A 54 -11.56 0.55 -7.68
N PHE A 55 -11.75 0.38 -8.99
CA PHE A 55 -12.81 1.06 -9.75
C PHE A 55 -13.82 0.11 -10.41
N GLY A 56 -13.67 -1.22 -10.30
CA GLY A 56 -14.62 -2.17 -10.88
C GLY A 56 -14.84 -1.99 -12.39
N GLU A 57 -16.07 -2.24 -12.87
CA GLU A 57 -16.56 -2.01 -14.24
C GLU A 57 -16.86 -0.52 -14.55
N VAL A 58 -16.49 0.42 -13.68
CA VAL A 58 -16.95 1.82 -13.79
C VAL A 58 -16.24 2.62 -14.89
N LEU A 59 -15.19 2.06 -15.51
CA LEU A 59 -14.47 2.71 -16.60
C LEU A 59 -14.74 2.04 -17.97
N ARG A 60 -16.02 1.94 -18.35
CA ARG A 60 -16.41 2.06 -19.76
C ARG A 60 -16.81 3.50 -20.02
N VAL A 61 -15.83 4.40 -20.05
CA VAL A 61 -16.05 5.71 -20.66
C VAL A 61 -15.84 5.50 -22.15
N GLY A 62 -16.90 5.78 -22.92
CA GLY A 62 -16.89 5.73 -24.39
C GLY A 62 -15.89 6.69 -25.02
#